data_AF-H2JEP7-F1
#
_entry.id   AF-H2JEP7-F1
#
_cell.length_a   1.000
_cell.length_b   1.000
_cell.length_c   1.000
_cell.angle_alpha   90.00
_cell.angle_beta   90.00
_cell.angle_gamma   90.00
#
_symmetry.space_group_name_H-M   'P 1'
#
loop_
_entity.id
_entity.type
_entity.pdbx_description
1 polymer ?
#
loop_
_entity_poly.entity_id
_entity_poly.type
_entity_poly.pdbx_seq_one_letter_code
_entity_poly.pdbx_strand_id
1 'polypeptide(L)'
;MQRTIVLDYNGQKIVSQPFTFKHACIMDDQRHKAGDKELNMNDYKLWAFESLKKMFEGTILTDEILETEIKIKEISNACTKILNWFFSIDEETKNSSSPQTEQEPGVGD
;
A
#
# COMPACT_ATOMS: atom_id res chain seq x y z
N MET A 1 -11.28 2.03 -9.97
CA MET A 1 -11.89 2.20 -8.63
C MET A 1 -10.84 2.73 -7.67
N GLN A 2 -11.19 3.67 -6.79
CA GLN A 2 -10.26 4.15 -5.76
C GLN A 2 -10.12 3.10 -4.64
N ARG A 3 -8.89 2.80 -4.23
CA ARG A 3 -8.58 1.81 -3.18
C ARG A 3 -8.54 2.55 -1.83
N THR A 4 -9.59 2.48 -1.01
CA THR A 4 -9.68 3.15 0.30
C THR A 4 -9.91 2.15 1.43
N ILE A 5 -9.50 2.51 2.64
CA ILE A 5 -9.76 1.76 3.87
C ILE A 5 -10.87 2.46 4.65
N VAL A 6 -11.74 1.68 5.29
CA VAL A 6 -12.75 2.18 6.22
C VAL A 6 -12.51 1.51 7.57
N LEU A 7 -12.39 2.32 8.62
CA LEU A 7 -12.29 1.86 10.00
C LEU A 7 -13.48 2.38 10.79
N ASP A 8 -13.94 1.61 11.78
CA ASP A 8 -14.96 2.04 12.74
C ASP A 8 -14.28 2.57 14.01
N TYR A 9 -14.64 3.78 14.42
CA TYR A 9 -14.16 4.39 15.65
C TYR A 9 -15.30 5.17 16.30
N ASN A 10 -15.61 4.83 17.55
CA ASN A 10 -16.71 5.42 18.31
C ASN A 10 -18.07 5.40 17.56
N GLY A 11 -18.34 4.31 16.80
CA GLY A 11 -19.56 4.14 16.02
C GLY A 11 -19.62 4.99 14.75
N GLN A 12 -18.52 5.67 14.40
CA GLN A 12 -18.37 6.40 13.15
C GLN A 12 -17.45 5.64 12.20
N LYS A 13 -17.89 5.50 10.95
CA LYS A 13 -17.04 5.01 9.86
C LYS A 13 -16.16 6.14 9.34
N ILE A 14 -14.86 5.95 9.42
CA ILE A 14 -13.87 6.91 8.95
C ILE A 14 -13.22 6.33 7.70
N VAL A 15 -13.27 7.09 6.62
CA VAL A 15 -12.72 6.69 5.31
C VAL A 15 -11.36 7.31 5.16
N SER A 16 -10.38 6.50 4.77
CA SER A 16 -9.03 6.95 4.49
C SER A 16 -8.97 7.76 3.19
N GLN A 17 -7.89 8.51 3.02
CA GLN A 17 -7.43 8.94 1.71
C GLN A 17 -7.24 7.72 0.79
N PRO A 18 -7.38 7.87 -0.53
CA PRO A 18 -7.12 6.78 -1.47
C PRO A 18 -5.67 6.33 -1.39
N PHE A 19 -5.45 5.02 -1.48
CA PHE A 19 -4.13 4.44 -1.68
C PHE A 19 -3.60 4.88 -3.05
N THR A 20 -2.35 5.33 -3.06
CA THR A 20 -1.67 5.89 -4.24
C THR A 20 -0.23 5.41 -4.29
N PHE A 21 0.47 5.72 -5.38
CA PHE A 21 1.89 5.40 -5.54
C PHE A 21 2.76 5.92 -4.38
N LYS A 22 2.44 7.09 -3.80
CA LYS A 22 3.15 7.62 -2.61
C LYS A 22 3.13 6.64 -1.45
N HIS A 23 2.00 5.98 -1.21
CA HIS A 23 1.86 5.00 -0.14
C HIS A 23 2.64 3.71 -0.47
N ALA A 24 2.62 3.28 -1.74
CA ALA A 24 3.46 2.17 -2.18
C ALA A 24 4.96 2.46 -1.97
N CYS A 25 5.43 3.68 -2.25
CA CYS A 25 6.81 4.08 -2.00
C CYS A 25 7.18 4.05 -0.50
N ILE A 26 6.25 4.38 0.40
CA ILE A 26 6.48 4.27 1.85
C ILE A 26 6.77 2.81 2.22
N MET A 27 6.00 1.86 1.66
CA MET A 27 6.23 0.44 1.92
C MET A 27 7.57 -0.05 1.36
N ASP A 28 7.91 0.37 0.14
CA ASP A 28 9.17 -0.05 -0.49
C ASP A 28 10.41 0.55 0.22
N ASP A 29 10.33 1.78 0.72
CA ASP A 29 11.40 2.40 1.50
C ASP A 29 11.65 1.62 2.81
N GLN A 30 10.59 1.18 3.49
CA GLN A 30 10.73 0.33 4.68
C GLN A 30 11.33 -1.04 4.35
N ARG A 31 10.96 -1.61 3.20
CA ARG A 31 11.56 -2.84 2.68
C ARG A 31 13.06 -2.67 2.41
N HIS A 32 13.46 -1.61 1.73
CA HIS A 32 14.86 -1.31 1.45
C HIS A 32 15.66 -1.04 2.73
N LYS A 33 15.10 -0.35 3.72
CA LYS A 33 15.73 -0.10 5.03
C LYS A 33 15.97 -1.38 5.82
N ALA A 34 15.11 -2.38 5.69
CA ALA A 34 15.29 -3.67 6.35
C ALA A 34 16.46 -4.49 5.74
N GLY A 35 16.84 -4.20 4.50
CA GLY A 35 17.89 -4.89 3.74
C GLY A 35 17.49 -6.30 3.29
N ASP A 36 18.46 -7.07 2.78
CA ASP A 36 18.34 -8.49 2.36
C ASP A 36 18.17 -9.46 3.55
N LYS A 37 17.46 -9.03 4.61
CA LYS A 37 17.10 -9.92 5.72
C LYS A 37 15.94 -10.80 5.31
N GLU A 38 15.86 -11.98 5.92
CA GLU A 38 14.71 -12.86 5.76
C GLU A 38 13.48 -12.20 6.41
N LEU A 39 12.66 -11.56 5.57
CA LEU A 39 11.47 -10.83 6.01
C LEU A 39 10.33 -11.81 6.29
N ASN A 40 9.67 -11.63 7.42
CA ASN A 40 8.47 -12.39 7.75
C ASN A 40 7.20 -11.53 7.57
N MET A 41 6.04 -12.17 7.63
CA MET A 41 4.74 -11.51 7.43
C MET A 41 4.46 -10.37 8.44
N ASN A 42 5.06 -10.39 9.63
CA ASN A 42 4.90 -9.30 10.59
C ASN A 42 5.67 -8.04 10.17
N ASP A 43 6.83 -8.19 9.53
CA ASP A 43 7.59 -7.06 8.99
C ASP A 43 6.77 -6.33 7.90
N TYR A 44 6.19 -7.09 6.97
CA TYR A 44 5.32 -6.54 5.93
C TYR A 44 4.09 -5.82 6.51
N LYS A 45 3.49 -6.36 7.57
CA LYS A 45 2.34 -5.73 8.24
C LYS A 45 2.72 -4.43 8.93
N LEU A 46 3.93 -4.32 9.47
CA LEU A 46 4.44 -3.08 10.06
C LEU A 46 4.58 -1.98 8.99
N TRP A 47 5.10 -2.31 7.81
CA TRP A 47 5.26 -1.33 6.73
C TRP A 47 3.92 -0.89 6.12
N ALA A 48 3.00 -1.83 6.01
CA ALA A 48 1.62 -1.53 5.63
C ALA A 48 0.92 -0.65 6.68
N PHE A 49 1.28 -0.78 7.96
CA PHE A 49 0.77 0.07 9.04
C PHE A 49 1.26 1.51 8.92
N GLU A 50 2.52 1.73 8.56
CA GLU A 50 3.03 3.09 8.28
C GLU A 50 2.30 3.76 7.10
N SER A 51 1.97 2.97 6.07
CA SER A 51 1.13 3.44 4.97
C SER A 51 -0.29 3.73 5.43
N LEU A 52 -0.86 2.88 6.29
CA LEU A 52 -2.19 3.07 6.88
C LEU A 52 -2.27 4.40 7.66
N LYS A 53 -1.27 4.70 8.51
CA LYS A 53 -1.16 5.98 9.22
C LYS A 53 -1.24 7.16 8.25
N LYS A 54 -0.45 7.12 7.16
CA LYS A 54 -0.50 8.18 6.14
C LYS A 54 -1.81 8.27 5.37
N MET A 55 -2.48 7.15 5.13
CA MET A 55 -3.80 7.18 4.51
C MET A 55 -4.86 7.84 5.41
N PHE A 56 -4.69 7.83 6.74
CA PHE A 56 -5.60 8.47 7.69
C PHE A 56 -5.12 9.85 8.18
N GLU A 57 -4.04 10.38 7.61
CA GLU A 57 -3.55 11.72 7.91
C GLU A 57 -4.62 12.78 7.64
N GLY A 58 -4.83 13.67 8.61
CA GLY A 58 -5.88 14.70 8.56
C GLY A 58 -7.27 14.20 8.96
N THR A 59 -7.42 12.94 9.38
CA THR A 59 -8.65 12.44 10.01
C THR A 59 -8.54 12.50 11.54
N ILE A 60 -9.63 12.15 12.23
CA ILE A 60 -9.63 12.00 13.69
C ILE A 60 -8.83 10.77 14.16
N LEU A 61 -8.50 9.82 13.27
CA LEU A 61 -7.66 8.67 13.62
C LEU A 61 -6.19 9.07 13.66
N THR A 62 -5.74 9.48 14.84
CA THR A 62 -4.32 9.72 15.11
C THR A 62 -3.55 8.41 15.20
N ASP A 63 -2.22 8.48 15.13
CA ASP A 63 -1.34 7.32 15.29
C ASP A 63 -1.62 6.58 16.61
N GLU A 64 -1.80 7.32 17.71
CA GLU A 64 -2.13 6.76 19.03
C GLU A 64 -3.45 5.98 19.00
N ILE A 65 -4.48 6.50 18.33
CA ILE A 65 -5.79 5.83 18.21
C ILE A 65 -5.65 4.54 17.38
N LEU A 66 -4.91 4.60 16.28
CA LEU A 66 -4.64 3.45 15.42
C LEU A 66 -3.86 2.35 16.15
N GLU A 67 -2.98 2.72 17.09
CA GLU A 67 -2.12 1.81 17.85
C GLU A 67 -2.81 1.22 19.09
N THR A 68 -3.75 1.96 19.70
CA THR A 68 -4.29 1.60 21.04
C THR A 68 -5.79 1.34 21.07
N GLU A 69 -6.57 2.07 20.28
CA GLU A 69 -8.04 2.04 20.38
C GLU A 69 -8.70 1.21 19.28
N ILE A 70 -8.11 1.17 18.08
CA ILE A 70 -8.63 0.33 17.01
C ILE A 70 -8.30 -1.14 17.28
N LYS A 71 -9.31 -2.00 17.12
CA LYS A 71 -9.15 -3.45 17.32
C LYS A 71 -8.05 -3.98 16.40
N ILE A 72 -7.11 -4.73 16.99
CA ILE A 72 -5.98 -5.34 16.28
C ILE A 72 -6.39 -6.14 15.03
N LYS A 73 -7.57 -6.78 15.05
CA LYS A 73 -8.11 -7.52 13.91
C LYS A 73 -8.46 -6.61 12.73
N GLU A 74 -9.00 -5.42 13.00
CA GLU A 74 -9.33 -4.43 11.97
C GLU A 74 -8.06 -3.84 11.36
N ILE A 75 -7.08 -3.48 12.19
CA ILE A 75 -5.77 -3.03 11.73
C ILE A 75 -5.08 -4.10 10.87
N SER A 76 -5.03 -5.35 11.36
CA SER A 76 -4.43 -6.47 10.61
C SER A 76 -5.09 -6.67 9.25
N ASN A 77 -6.42 -6.58 9.16
CA ASN A 77 -7.16 -6.67 7.91
C ASN A 77 -6.86 -5.49 6.96
N ALA A 78 -6.80 -4.27 7.50
CA ALA A 78 -6.45 -3.08 6.73
C ALA A 78 -5.03 -3.18 6.16
N CYS A 79 -4.05 -3.60 6.96
CA CYS A 79 -2.68 -3.85 6.52
C CYS A 79 -2.62 -4.93 5.43
N THR A 80 -3.38 -6.02 5.56
CA THR A 80 -3.44 -7.06 4.51
C THR A 80 -4.00 -6.53 3.18
N LYS A 81 -5.01 -5.66 3.22
CA LYS A 81 -5.53 -5.01 2.01
C LYS A 81 -4.48 -4.12 1.35
N ILE A 82 -3.78 -3.31 2.14
CA ILE A 82 -2.69 -2.45 1.68
C ILE A 82 -1.58 -3.28 1.03
N LEU A 83 -1.19 -4.39 1.64
CA LEU A 83 -0.21 -5.33 1.07
C LEU A 83 -0.66 -5.88 -0.28
N ASN A 84 -1.90 -6.36 -0.38
CA ASN A 84 -2.43 -6.85 -1.65
C ASN A 84 -2.41 -5.77 -2.74
N TRP A 85 -2.75 -4.52 -2.39
CA TRP A 85 -2.69 -3.42 -3.33
C TRP A 85 -1.27 -3.07 -3.76
N PHE A 86 -0.31 -3.11 -2.83
CA PHE A 86 1.10 -2.91 -3.13
C PHE A 86 1.62 -3.98 -4.11
N PHE A 87 1.39 -5.27 -3.81
CA PHE A 87 1.81 -6.36 -4.69
C PHE A 87 1.10 -6.33 -6.05
N SER A 88 -0.17 -5.91 -6.10
CA SER A 88 -0.87 -5.71 -7.39
C SER A 88 -0.18 -4.64 -8.25
N ILE A 89 0.30 -3.54 -7.66
CA ILE A 89 1.03 -2.50 -8.41
C ILE A 89 2.38 -3.02 -8.91
N ASP A 90 3.06 -3.83 -8.10
CA ASP A 90 4.33 -4.46 -8.50
C ASP A 90 4.15 -5.43 -9.67
N GLU A 91 3.06 -6.21 -9.69
CA GLU A 91 2.70 -7.05 -10.84
C GLU A 91 2.28 -6.22 -12.07
N GLU A 92 1.47 -5.18 -11.90
CA GLU A 92 1.04 -4.27 -13.00
C GLU A 92 2.26 -3.58 -13.65
N THR A 93 3.25 -3.14 -12.86
CA THR A 93 4.47 -2.50 -13.38
C THR A 93 5.44 -3.48 -14.04
N LYS A 94 5.57 -4.71 -13.52
CA LYS A 94 6.37 -5.78 -14.15
C LYS A 94 5.79 -6.24 -15.48
N ASN A 95 4.47 -6.32 -15.60
CA ASN A 95 3.82 -6.77 -16.84
C ASN A 95 3.78 -5.65 -17.92
N SER A 96 3.85 -4.38 -17.52
CA SER A 96 3.94 -3.24 -18.43
C SER A 96 5.33 -3.03 -19.05
N SER A 97 6.34 -3.79 -18.59
CA SER A 97 7.70 -3.78 -19.15
C SER A 97 7.85 -4.81 -20.29
N SER A 98 6.83 -5.00 -21.12
CA SER A 98 7.01 -5.66 -22.42
C SER A 98 7.55 -4.60 -23.40
N PRO A 99 8.70 -4.81 -24.06
CA PRO A 99 9.23 -3.84 -24.99
C PRO A 99 8.19 -3.58 -26.10
N GLN A 100 7.80 -2.32 -26.27
CA GLN A 100 7.24 -1.87 -27.54
C GLN A 100 8.27 -2.22 -28.60
N THR A 101 7.98 -3.27 -29.38
CA THR A 101 8.74 -3.55 -30.58
C THR A 101 8.48 -2.37 -31.50
N GLU A 102 9.45 -1.47 -31.63
CA GLU A 102 9.52 -0.52 -32.74
C GLU A 102 9.43 -1.35 -34.02
N GLN A 103 8.26 -1.35 -34.66
CA GLN A 103 8.17 -1.65 -36.07
C GLN A 103 8.58 -0.37 -36.80
N GLU A 104 9.87 -0.25 -37.10
CA GLU A 104 10.33 0.70 -38.12
C GLU A 104 9.61 0.38 -39.45
N PRO A 105 9.20 1.40 -40.22
CA PRO A 105 8.47 1.20 -41.46
C PRO A 105 9.40 0.58 -42.50
N GLY A 106 8.98 -0.55 -43.09
CA GLY A 106 9.70 -1.19 -44.18
C GLY A 106 9.88 -0.22 -45.36
N VAL A 107 11.13 0.10 -45.67
CA VAL A 107 11.53 0.61 -46.98
C VAL A 107 11.67 -0.60 -47.90
N GLY A 108 10.70 -0.77 -48.79
CA GLY A 108 10.81 -1.59 -50.00
C GLY A 108 10.53 -0.70 -51.20
N ASP A 109 11.58 -0.25 -51.89
CA ASP A 109 12.02 -0.67 -53.23
C ASP A 109 13.19 0.23 -53.68
#